data_AF-A0A099SZS8-F1
#
_entry.id   AF-A0A099SZS8-F1
#
_cell.length_a   1.000
_cell.length_b   1.000
_cell.length_c   1.000
_cell.angle_alpha   90.00
_cell.angle_beta   90.00
_cell.angle_gamma   90.00
#
_symmetry.space_group_name_H-M   'P 1'
#
loop_
_entity.id
_entity.type
_entity.pdbx_description
1 polymer ?
#
loop_
_entity_poly.entity_id
_entity_poly.type
_entity_poly.pdbx_seq_one_letter_code
_entity_poly.pdbx_strand_id
1 'polypeptide(L)'
;MQQEFSTQNWYSLREFNSFLYDIRYILLFYVLGDFITTAQALNIGVEENGFLALIIAEFGVWAFFVLKLAFVFVVYWFYKDIMSSSDSKVSEMWPMVRGVITFVGVFLVVNNLMVIWGNFGILQLLGIGSL
;
A
#
# COMPACT_ATOMS: atom_id res chain seq x y z
N MET A 1 39.06 -5.43 0.51
CA MET A 1 38.44 -4.12 0.85
C MET A 1 37.63 -3.49 -0.30
N GLN A 2 38.23 -2.92 -1.36
CA GLN A 2 37.42 -2.22 -2.40
C GLN A 2 36.53 -3.19 -3.23
N GLN A 3 36.99 -4.41 -3.46
CA GLN A 3 36.25 -5.48 -4.15
C GLN A 3 35.13 -6.12 -3.31
N GLU A 4 35.23 -6.07 -1.98
CA GLU A 4 34.18 -6.58 -1.08
C GLU A 4 33.05 -5.56 -0.88
N PHE A 5 33.39 -4.27 -0.92
CA PHE A 5 32.41 -3.20 -0.83
C PHE A 5 31.50 -3.12 -2.07
N SER A 6 32.06 -3.38 -3.26
CA SER A 6 31.29 -3.38 -4.51
C SER A 6 30.34 -4.57 -4.63
N THR A 7 30.73 -5.75 -4.13
CA THR A 7 29.89 -6.96 -4.17
C THR A 7 28.72 -6.87 -3.19
N GLN A 8 28.94 -6.37 -1.97
CA GLN A 8 27.86 -6.15 -0.98
C GLN A 8 26.77 -5.21 -1.49
N ASN A 9 27.16 -4.09 -2.11
CA ASN A 9 26.21 -3.15 -2.71
C ASN A 9 25.39 -3.79 -3.85
N TRP A 10 26.03 -4.63 -4.67
CA TRP A 10 25.34 -5.36 -5.74
C TRP A 10 24.29 -6.35 -5.22
N TYR A 11 24.60 -7.09 -4.15
CA TYR A 11 23.64 -7.99 -3.52
C TYR A 11 22.46 -7.22 -2.91
N SER A 12 22.73 -6.12 -2.21
CA SER A 12 21.70 -5.27 -1.63
C SER A 12 20.78 -4.66 -2.71
N LEU A 13 21.32 -4.20 -3.83
CA LEU A 13 20.52 -3.66 -4.93
C LEU A 13 19.66 -4.73 -5.59
N ARG A 14 20.21 -5.94 -5.76
CA ARG A 14 19.47 -7.06 -6.35
C ARG A 14 18.33 -7.53 -5.44
N GLU A 15 18.57 -7.60 -4.13
CA GLU A 15 17.54 -7.88 -3.12
C GLU A 15 16.43 -6.84 -3.17
N PHE A 16 16.81 -5.55 -3.15
CA PHE A 16 15.83 -4.47 -3.22
C PHE A 16 15.02 -4.48 -4.53
N ASN A 17 15.66 -4.75 -5.66
CA ASN A 17 14.95 -4.86 -6.94
C ASN A 17 14.01 -6.08 -6.97
N SER A 18 14.41 -7.20 -6.36
CA SER A 18 13.53 -8.36 -6.18
C SER A 18 12.32 -8.02 -5.33
N PHE A 19 12.53 -7.30 -4.23
CA PHE A 19 11.45 -6.81 -3.38
C PHE A 19 10.48 -5.91 -4.17
N LEU A 20 10.98 -4.91 -4.90
CA LEU A 20 10.14 -4.02 -5.70
C LEU A 20 9.32 -4.79 -6.75
N TYR A 21 9.95 -5.76 -7.43
CA TYR A 21 9.24 -6.61 -8.38
C TYR A 21 8.13 -7.42 -7.68
N ASP A 22 8.42 -7.98 -6.51
CA ASP A 22 7.45 -8.74 -5.73
C ASP A 22 6.25 -7.89 -5.30
N ILE A 23 6.47 -6.65 -4.86
CA ILE A 23 5.41 -5.78 -4.35
C ILE A 23 4.77 -4.90 -5.43
N ARG A 24 5.08 -5.08 -6.72
CA ARG A 24 4.59 -4.19 -7.81
C ARG A 24 3.08 -3.96 -7.81
N TYR A 25 2.28 -4.96 -7.40
CA TYR A 25 0.82 -4.81 -7.30
C TYR A 25 0.38 -4.05 -6.05
N ILE A 26 1.14 -4.13 -4.96
CA ILE A 26 0.94 -3.26 -3.79
C ILE A 26 1.24 -1.82 -4.19
N LEU A 27 2.36 -1.57 -4.91
CA LEU A 27 2.69 -0.25 -5.42
C LEU A 27 1.60 0.28 -6.37
N LEU A 28 1.09 -0.58 -7.26
CA LEU A 28 0.06 -0.19 -8.21
C LEU A 28 -1.28 0.12 -7.53
N PHE A 29 -1.81 -0.80 -6.72
CA PHE A 29 -3.16 -0.67 -6.19
C PHE A 29 -3.21 0.03 -4.84
N TYR A 30 -2.40 -0.40 -3.88
CA TYR A 30 -2.43 0.17 -2.53
C TYR A 30 -1.74 1.55 -2.47
N VAL A 31 -0.66 1.76 -3.22
CA VAL A 31 0.06 3.04 -3.19
C VAL A 31 -0.52 4.02 -4.20
N LEU A 32 -0.36 3.77 -5.50
CA LEU A 32 -0.73 4.71 -6.55
C LEU A 32 -2.24 4.77 -6.79
N GLY A 33 -2.87 3.62 -6.99
CA GLY A 33 -4.29 3.51 -7.31
C GLY A 33 -5.16 4.12 -6.23
N ASP A 34 -4.97 3.68 -4.98
CA ASP A 34 -5.72 4.20 -3.85
C ASP A 34 -5.46 5.70 -3.67
N PHE A 35 -4.21 6.15 -3.70
CA PHE A 35 -3.89 7.58 -3.61
C PHE A 35 -4.61 8.43 -4.68
N ILE A 36 -4.52 8.03 -5.96
CA ILE A 36 -5.14 8.77 -7.06
C ILE A 36 -6.66 8.78 -6.91
N THR A 37 -7.25 7.63 -6.60
CA THR A 37 -8.71 7.53 -6.47
C THR A 37 -9.23 8.25 -5.23
N THR A 38 -8.55 8.22 -4.09
CA THR A 38 -8.89 9.06 -2.92
C THR A 38 -8.74 10.54 -3.27
N ALA A 39 -7.65 10.96 -3.92
CA ALA A 39 -7.44 12.36 -4.31
C ALA A 39 -8.55 12.88 -5.25
N GLN A 40 -9.05 12.02 -6.14
CA GLN A 40 -10.20 12.34 -7.00
C GLN A 40 -11.52 12.33 -6.23
N ALA A 41 -11.75 11.34 -5.37
CA ALA A 41 -12.96 11.21 -4.56
C ALA A 41 -13.14 12.40 -3.60
N LEU A 42 -12.06 12.91 -3.01
CA LEU A 42 -12.07 14.11 -2.14
C LEU A 42 -12.57 15.39 -2.84
N ASN A 43 -12.46 15.47 -4.17
CA ASN A 43 -13.02 16.60 -4.93
C ASN A 43 -14.53 16.46 -5.18
N ILE A 44 -15.10 15.29 -4.92
CA ILE A 44 -16.49 14.93 -5.26
C ILE A 44 -17.32 14.68 -3.98
N GLY A 45 -16.71 14.16 -2.91
CA GLY A 45 -17.37 13.82 -1.64
C GLY A 45 -16.43 13.99 -0.43
N VAL A 46 -16.95 13.64 0.76
CA VAL A 46 -16.23 13.74 2.04
C VAL A 46 -15.61 12.39 2.39
N GLU A 47 -14.36 12.38 2.86
CA GLU A 47 -13.68 11.19 3.35
C GLU A 47 -14.35 10.68 4.64
N GLU A 48 -14.96 9.50 4.60
CA GLU A 48 -15.66 8.93 5.76
C GLU A 48 -14.69 8.44 6.86
N ASN A 49 -13.43 8.16 6.51
CA ASN A 49 -12.44 7.74 7.48
C ASN A 49 -11.93 8.96 8.27
N GLY A 50 -12.44 9.14 9.50
CA GLY A 50 -12.10 10.28 10.35
C GLY A 50 -10.60 10.49 10.62
N PHE A 51 -9.78 9.43 10.64
CA PHE A 51 -8.34 9.57 10.79
C PHE A 51 -7.69 10.11 9.51
N LEU A 52 -8.07 9.56 8.35
CA LEU A 52 -7.58 10.04 7.05
C LEU A 52 -8.05 11.47 6.76
N ALA A 53 -9.32 11.76 7.04
CA ALA A 53 -9.90 13.08 6.88
C ALA A 53 -9.12 14.14 7.69
N LEU A 54 -8.75 13.82 8.94
CA LEU A 54 -7.95 14.71 9.78
C LEU A 54 -6.55 14.96 9.18
N ILE A 55 -5.86 13.90 8.76
CA ILE A 55 -4.51 14.06 8.18
C ILE A 55 -4.55 14.85 6.87
N ILE A 56 -5.54 14.58 6.03
CA ILE A 56 -5.72 15.29 4.75
C ILE A 56 -6.10 16.76 5.00
N ALA A 57 -6.95 17.05 5.99
CA ALA A 57 -7.33 18.41 6.33
C ALA A 57 -6.15 19.23 6.88
N GLU A 58 -5.30 18.61 7.72
CA GLU A 58 -4.18 19.30 8.37
C GLU A 58 -2.94 19.42 7.48
N PHE A 59 -2.61 18.35 6.74
CA PHE A 59 -1.34 18.24 6.00
C PHE A 59 -1.53 18.13 4.47
N GLY A 60 -2.77 18.14 3.99
CA GLY A 60 -3.11 18.00 2.58
C GLY A 60 -3.03 16.57 2.06
N VAL A 61 -3.54 16.36 0.83
CA VAL A 61 -3.61 15.04 0.19
C VAL A 61 -2.23 14.39 0.00
N TRP A 62 -1.16 15.18 -0.16
CA TRP A 62 0.20 14.65 -0.31
C TRP A 62 0.72 13.93 0.95
N ALA A 63 0.24 14.30 2.15
CA ALA A 63 0.59 13.59 3.37
C ALA A 63 0.09 12.14 3.36
N PHE A 64 -1.07 11.88 2.74
CA PHE A 64 -1.58 10.53 2.54
C PHE A 64 -0.64 9.69 1.66
N PHE A 65 -0.06 10.29 0.61
CA PHE A 65 0.94 9.61 -0.22
C PHE A 65 2.20 9.26 0.59
N VAL A 66 2.68 10.19 1.43
CA VAL A 66 3.84 9.95 2.31
C VAL A 66 3.58 8.80 3.28
N LEU A 67 2.39 8.71 3.87
CA LEU A 67 2.01 7.58 4.74
C LEU A 67 2.06 6.24 4.01
N LYS A 68 1.67 6.20 2.74
CA LYS A 68 1.76 4.99 1.92
C LYS A 68 3.22 4.60 1.63
N LEU A 69 4.09 5.58 1.39
CA LEU A 69 5.53 5.32 1.26
C LEU A 69 6.13 4.80 2.56
N ALA A 70 5.73 5.37 3.71
CA ALA A 70 6.14 4.88 5.02
C ALA A 70 5.65 3.43 5.25
N PHE A 71 4.42 3.11 4.84
CA PHE A 71 3.92 1.73 4.87
C PHE A 71 4.76 0.78 4.00
N VAL A 72 5.15 1.17 2.78
CA VAL A 72 6.05 0.36 1.93
C VAL A 72 7.38 0.09 2.61
N PHE A 73 7.91 1.07 3.35
CA PHE A 73 9.13 0.89 4.12
C PHE A 73 8.96 -0.15 5.24
N VAL A 74 7.83 -0.14 5.95
CA VAL A 74 7.48 -1.19 6.92
C VAL A 74 7.36 -2.56 6.25
N VAL A 75 6.73 -2.63 5.07
CA VAL A 75 6.64 -3.87 4.28
C VAL A 75 8.02 -4.36 3.86
N TYR A 76 8.96 -3.47 3.52
CA TYR A 76 10.34 -3.85 3.21
C TYR A 76 11.05 -4.43 4.43
N TRP A 77 10.91 -3.83 5.61
CA TRP A 77 11.46 -4.39 6.84
C TRP A 77 10.89 -5.77 7.15
N PHE A 78 9.57 -5.95 7.00
CA PHE A 78 8.94 -7.24 7.23
C PHE A 78 9.36 -8.30 6.19
N TYR A 79 9.51 -7.89 4.92
CA TYR A 79 10.07 -8.74 3.87
C TYR A 79 11.46 -9.24 4.23
N LYS A 80 12.35 -8.35 4.68
CA LYS A 80 13.71 -8.73 5.10
C LYS A 80 13.70 -9.73 6.25
N ASP A 81 12.87 -9.49 7.26
CA ASP A 81 12.76 -10.35 8.43
C ASP A 81 12.30 -11.76 8.03
N ILE A 82 11.23 -11.85 7.22
CA ILE A 82 10.73 -13.10 6.67
C ILE A 82 11.79 -13.82 5.83
N MET A 83 12.47 -13.11 4.94
CA MET A 83 13.42 -13.71 4.01
C MET A 83 14.74 -14.12 4.69
N SER A 84 15.06 -13.52 5.83
CA SER A 84 16.21 -13.89 6.67
C SER A 84 15.93 -15.08 7.58
N SER A 85 14.67 -15.48 7.74
CA SER A 85 14.26 -16.57 8.62
C SER A 85 14.73 -17.91 8.07
N SER A 86 15.35 -18.73 8.94
CA SER A 86 15.80 -20.09 8.58
C SER A 86 14.65 -21.12 8.56
N ASP A 87 13.48 -20.75 9.06
CA ASP A 87 12.27 -21.58 9.00
C ASP A 87 11.59 -21.41 7.64
N SER A 88 11.51 -22.49 6.86
CA SER A 88 10.88 -22.49 5.53
C SER A 88 9.40 -22.14 5.59
N LYS A 89 8.71 -22.39 6.71
CA LYS A 89 7.30 -22.02 6.86
C LYS A 89 7.11 -20.52 6.94
N VAL A 90 8.07 -19.80 7.54
CA VAL A 90 8.01 -18.34 7.67
C VAL A 90 8.25 -17.69 6.32
N SER A 91 9.21 -18.17 5.53
CA SER A 91 9.45 -17.66 4.18
C SER A 91 8.28 -17.94 3.22
N GLU A 92 7.57 -19.05 3.41
CA GLU A 92 6.32 -19.37 2.70
C GLU A 92 5.14 -18.45 3.03
N MET A 93 5.21 -17.63 4.10
CA MET A 93 4.16 -16.66 4.44
C MET A 93 4.19 -15.42 3.54
N TRP A 94 5.34 -15.08 2.95
CA TRP A 94 5.49 -13.84 2.16
C TRP A 94 4.45 -13.71 1.03
N PRO A 95 4.20 -14.74 0.20
CA PRO A 95 3.14 -14.68 -0.82
C PRO A 95 1.74 -14.38 -0.24
N MET A 96 1.41 -14.93 0.93
CA MET A 96 0.14 -14.69 1.60
C MET A 96 0.03 -13.24 2.07
N VAL A 97 1.05 -12.73 2.77
CA VAL A 97 1.11 -11.35 3.26
C VAL A 97 0.98 -10.36 2.09
N ARG A 98 1.78 -10.56 1.04
CA ARG A 98 1.69 -9.77 -0.19
C ARG A 98 0.30 -9.84 -0.81
N GLY A 99 -0.30 -11.03 -0.87
CA GLY A 99 -1.63 -11.26 -1.43
C GLY A 99 -2.71 -10.48 -0.68
N VAL A 100 -2.70 -10.53 0.66
CA VAL A 100 -3.64 -9.78 1.51
C VAL A 100 -3.49 -8.28 1.29
N ILE A 101 -2.27 -7.73 1.31
CA ILE A 101 -2.05 -6.30 1.10
C ILE A 101 -2.51 -5.88 -0.31
N THR A 102 -2.23 -6.70 -1.32
CA THR A 102 -2.68 -6.44 -2.69
C THR A 102 -4.20 -6.43 -2.78
N PHE A 103 -4.87 -7.40 -2.16
CA PHE A 103 -6.32 -7.47 -2.09
C PHE A 103 -6.93 -6.24 -1.42
N VAL A 104 -6.38 -5.82 -0.27
CA VAL A 104 -6.79 -4.58 0.40
C VAL A 104 -6.62 -3.37 -0.52
N GLY A 105 -5.49 -3.25 -1.23
CA GLY A 105 -5.27 -2.18 -2.19
C GLY A 105 -6.31 -2.16 -3.31
N VAL A 106 -6.62 -3.31 -3.92
CA VAL A 106 -7.66 -3.43 -4.95
C VAL A 106 -9.03 -3.05 -4.39
N PHE A 107 -9.37 -3.52 -3.19
CA PHE A 107 -10.63 -3.22 -2.54
C PHE A 107 -10.82 -1.72 -2.32
N LEU A 108 -9.78 -1.03 -1.82
CA LEU A 108 -9.79 0.42 -1.61
C LEU A 108 -9.99 1.17 -2.93
N VAL A 109 -9.26 0.81 -3.99
CA VAL A 109 -9.42 1.41 -5.33
C VAL A 109 -10.85 1.24 -5.84
N VAL A 110 -11.41 0.04 -5.74
CA VAL A 110 -12.79 -0.22 -6.17
C VAL A 110 -13.78 0.60 -5.36
N ASN A 111 -13.61 0.67 -4.04
CA ASN A 111 -14.46 1.49 -3.18
C ASN A 111 -14.43 2.97 -3.58
N ASN A 112 -13.24 3.54 -3.79
CA ASN A 112 -13.10 4.93 -4.18
C ASN A 112 -13.67 5.20 -5.58
N LEU A 113 -13.50 4.27 -6.53
CA LEU A 113 -14.11 4.37 -7.86
C LEU A 113 -15.65 4.34 -7.79
N MET A 114 -16.24 3.56 -6.88
CA MET A 114 -17.69 3.54 -6.66
C MET A 114 -18.18 4.90 -6.14
N VAL A 115 -17.43 5.54 -5.25
CA VAL A 115 -17.75 6.90 -4.79
C VAL A 115 -17.67 7.90 -5.96
N ILE A 116 -16.62 7.85 -6.78
CA ILE A 116 -16.42 8.77 -7.91
C ILE A 116 -17.52 8.63 -8.97
N TRP A 117 -17.88 7.41 -9.36
CA TRP A 117 -18.80 7.17 -10.48
C TRP A 117 -20.26 6.99 -10.06
N GLY A 118 -20.49 6.39 -8.90
CA GLY A 118 -21.81 6.02 -8.40
C GLY A 118 -22.38 6.99 -7.38
N ASN A 119 -21.54 7.82 -6.73
CA ASN A 119 -21.91 8.62 -5.57
C ASN A 119 -22.41 7.76 -4.38
N PHE A 120 -21.96 6.49 -4.31
CA PHE A 120 -22.22 5.57 -3.20
C PHE A 120 -20.97 4.74 -2.88
N GLY A 121 -20.76 4.45 -1.59
CA GLY A 121 -19.67 3.58 -1.12
C GLY A 121 -20.08 2.11 -0.98
N ILE A 122 -19.11 1.20 -0.83
CA ILE A 122 -19.37 -0.23 -0.57
C ILE A 122 -20.17 -0.42 0.73
N LEU A 123 -19.90 0.37 1.77
CA LEU A 123 -20.61 0.30 3.05
C LEU A 123 -22.09 0.70 2.90
N GLN A 124 -22.40 1.61 1.98
CA GLN A 124 -23.76 1.99 1.64
C GLN A 124 -24.47 0.88 0.85
N LEU A 125 -23.76 0.22 -0.08
CA LEU A 125 -24.26 -0.94 -0.83
C LEU A 125 -24.57 -2.13 0.08
N LEU A 126 -23.82 -2.29 1.17
CA LEU A 126 -24.05 -3.30 2.20
C LEU A 126 -25.11 -2.90 3.24
N GLY A 127 -25.64 -1.66 3.16
CA GLY A 127 -26.67 -1.15 4.08
C GLY A 127 -26.17 -0.82 5.48
N ILE A 128 -24.85 -0.60 5.65
CA ILE A 128 -24.20 -0.42 6.96
C ILE A 128 -23.88 1.07 7.24
N GLY A 129 -24.00 1.96 6.24
CA GLY A 129 -23.74 3.40 6.40
C GLY A 129 -24.75 4.30 5.66
N SER A 130 -24.94 5.52 6.16
CA SER A 130 -25.71 6.61 5.52
C SER A 130 -24.81 7.82 5.29
N LEU A 131 -25.07 8.56 4.19
CA LEU A 131 -24.45 9.85 3.85
C LEU A 131 -24.56 10.88 4.98
#